data_AF-A0A832GTR2-F1
#
_entry.id   AF-A0A832GTR2-F1
#
_cell.length_a   1.000
_cell.length_b   1.000
_cell.length_c   1.000
_cell.angle_alpha   90.00
_cell.angle_beta   90.00
_cell.angle_gamma   90.00
#
_symmetry.space_group_name_H-M   'P 1'
#
loop_
_entity.id
_entity.type
_entity.pdbx_description
1 polymer ?
#
loop_
_entity_poly.entity_id
_entity_poly.type
_entity_poly.pdbx_seq_one_letter_code
_entity_poly.pdbx_strand_id
1 'polypeptide(L)'
;MQFLLTSRNYEGIASDDIEVKGFSDIETGKSFINEYCLLNNFNNDFEDKKIKTFIKYSYGNTLIMVIYLLRIYDGLTTLDNVIDELQVYQNKEIDIIADFMYKKTFESTIKEIEKEGYNIDVKKILRILLLYKEGIDFTSLWELLGCTDARQLEYILSRLVTKFIIVKNGGYYELHEFAEKFVILKLLPDQIELKKLDSTINDYKLKIKESLKSLYEDKANYSKLEPILDDWKAVTEAETIAIAQAYSEYEKVKLKLERSRNNKDRIKSVLLETKAEFKKIEARSYHHILNFKKEEFYLPFYMQMGLVIQN
;
A
#
# COMPACT_ATOMS: atom_id res chain seq x y z
N MET A 1 2.22 -31.59 -10.06
CA MET A 1 2.13 -30.20 -9.56
C MET A 1 1.14 -30.23 -8.40
N GLN A 2 1.52 -29.75 -7.22
CA GLN A 2 0.66 -29.71 -6.03
C GLN A 2 0.25 -28.25 -5.80
N PHE A 3 -1.01 -28.01 -5.45
CA PHE A 3 -1.55 -26.68 -5.16
C PHE A 3 -2.06 -26.65 -3.72
N LEU A 4 -1.79 -25.57 -3.01
CA LEU A 4 -2.38 -25.28 -1.70
C LEU A 4 -3.50 -24.26 -1.88
N LEU A 5 -4.71 -24.61 -1.43
CA LEU A 5 -5.89 -23.76 -1.49
C LEU A 5 -6.32 -23.42 -0.07
N THR A 6 -6.58 -22.13 0.19
CA THR A 6 -7.16 -21.69 1.46
C THR A 6 -8.52 -21.06 1.18
N SER A 7 -9.58 -21.57 1.79
CA SER A 7 -10.92 -20.97 1.74
C SER A 7 -11.50 -20.92 3.15
N ARG A 8 -12.41 -19.96 3.36
CA ARG A 8 -13.21 -19.87 4.59
C ARG A 8 -14.36 -20.87 4.60
N ASN A 9 -14.83 -21.21 3.41
CA ASN A 9 -15.90 -22.16 3.22
C ASN A 9 -15.30 -23.45 2.66
N TYR A 10 -15.81 -24.58 3.13
CA TYR A 10 -15.45 -25.85 2.52
C TYR A 10 -16.06 -25.93 1.12
N GLU A 11 -15.21 -25.99 0.10
CA GLU A 11 -15.64 -26.03 -1.30
C GLU A 11 -15.55 -27.43 -1.93
N GLY A 12 -15.01 -28.42 -1.21
CA GLY A 12 -14.92 -29.81 -1.70
C GLY A 12 -14.03 -30.02 -2.93
N ILE A 13 -13.15 -29.06 -3.23
CA ILE A 13 -12.30 -29.06 -4.43
C ILE A 13 -10.96 -29.78 -4.18
N ALA A 14 -10.51 -29.86 -2.93
CA ALA A 14 -9.21 -30.42 -2.56
C ALA A 14 -9.27 -31.94 -2.34
N SER A 15 -8.20 -32.65 -2.73
CA SER A 15 -8.04 -34.08 -2.48
C SER A 15 -7.75 -34.39 -1.00
N ASP A 16 -7.08 -33.46 -0.32
CA ASP A 16 -6.80 -33.48 1.11
C ASP A 16 -7.24 -32.13 1.69
N ASP A 17 -8.02 -32.16 2.76
CA ASP A 17 -8.47 -30.97 3.47
C ASP A 17 -7.89 -30.91 4.89
N ILE A 18 -7.41 -29.73 5.28
CA ILE A 18 -6.92 -29.45 6.62
C ILE A 18 -7.74 -28.28 7.18
N GLU A 19 -8.58 -28.56 8.17
CA GLU A 19 -9.33 -27.53 8.87
C GLU A 19 -8.39 -26.77 9.83
N VAL A 20 -8.18 -25.49 9.58
CA VAL A 20 -7.38 -24.62 10.47
C VAL A 20 -8.28 -24.10 11.58
N LYS A 21 -8.19 -24.72 12.77
CA LYS A 21 -8.87 -24.24 13.99
C LYS A 21 -7.97 -23.32 14.79
N GLY A 22 -8.60 -22.46 15.60
CA GLY A 22 -7.89 -21.76 16.68
C GLY A 22 -7.28 -22.75 17.68
N PHE A 23 -6.48 -22.25 18.62
CA PHE A 23 -5.87 -23.09 19.65
C PHE A 23 -6.94 -23.72 20.56
N SER A 24 -7.32 -24.95 20.24
CA SER A 24 -8.16 -25.79 21.09
C SER A 24 -7.40 -26.31 22.31
N ASP A 25 -6.06 -26.45 22.17
CA ASP A 25 -5.15 -26.77 23.26
C ASP A 25 -4.51 -25.51 23.84
N ILE A 26 -4.60 -25.37 25.16
CA ILE A 26 -4.10 -24.21 25.90
C ILE A 26 -2.57 -24.13 25.86
N GLU A 27 -1.87 -25.26 25.92
CA GLU A 27 -0.40 -25.27 25.94
C GLU A 27 0.17 -24.87 24.58
N THR A 28 -0.45 -25.29 23.49
CA THR A 28 -0.11 -24.82 22.14
C THR A 28 -0.34 -23.31 22.02
N GLY A 29 -1.46 -22.79 22.53
CA GLY A 29 -1.74 -21.35 22.53
C GLY A 29 -0.74 -20.55 23.38
N LYS A 30 -0.25 -21.09 24.48
CA LYS A 30 0.83 -20.48 25.27
C LYS A 30 2.15 -20.48 24.53
N SER A 31 2.52 -21.58 23.88
CA SER A 31 3.74 -21.65 23.06
C SER A 31 3.72 -20.56 22.00
N PHE A 32 2.58 -20.39 21.33
CA PHE A 32 2.38 -19.31 20.37
C PHE A 32 2.59 -17.92 20.98
N ILE A 33 1.99 -17.61 22.13
CA ILE A 33 2.19 -16.31 22.80
C ILE A 33 3.66 -16.10 23.14
N ASN A 34 4.32 -17.12 23.70
CA ASN A 34 5.73 -17.05 24.07
C ASN A 34 6.61 -16.79 22.85
N GLU A 35 6.44 -17.56 21.77
CA GLU A 35 7.17 -17.40 20.52
C GLU A 35 6.91 -16.03 19.89
N TYR A 36 5.66 -15.57 19.87
CA TYR A 36 5.29 -14.26 19.36
C TYR A 36 5.96 -13.14 20.16
N CYS A 37 5.93 -13.21 21.49
CA CYS A 37 6.59 -12.22 22.34
C CYS A 37 8.12 -12.24 22.15
N LEU A 38 8.73 -13.42 22.04
CA LEU A 38 10.17 -13.56 21.77
C LEU A 38 10.56 -12.93 20.42
N LEU A 39 9.80 -13.23 19.35
CA LEU A 39 10.07 -12.68 18.01
C LEU A 39 9.95 -11.15 17.96
N ASN A 40 9.08 -10.56 18.79
CA ASN A 40 8.84 -9.13 18.83
C ASN A 40 9.60 -8.41 19.97
N ASN A 41 10.48 -9.10 20.70
CA ASN A 41 11.21 -8.58 21.88
C ASN A 41 10.27 -7.99 22.95
N PHE A 42 9.10 -8.59 23.12
CA PHE A 42 8.14 -8.20 24.14
C PHE A 42 8.41 -8.95 25.45
N ASN A 43 8.32 -8.22 26.57
CA ASN A 43 8.50 -8.83 27.88
C ASN A 43 7.25 -9.62 28.29
N ASN A 44 7.37 -10.93 28.49
CA ASN A 44 6.24 -11.81 28.74
C ASN A 44 6.16 -12.23 30.22
N ASP A 45 5.88 -11.27 31.09
CA ASP A 45 5.74 -11.49 32.55
C ASP A 45 4.28 -11.69 32.98
N PHE A 46 3.44 -12.27 32.12
CA PHE A 46 2.05 -12.52 32.45
C PHE A 46 1.91 -13.76 33.36
N GLU A 47 1.00 -13.67 34.33
CA GLU A 47 0.65 -14.81 35.19
C GLU A 47 0.01 -15.94 34.35
N ASP A 48 0.48 -17.18 34.53
CA ASP A 48 0.02 -18.36 33.78
C ASP A 48 -1.52 -18.49 33.77
N LYS A 49 -2.17 -18.22 34.91
CA LYS A 49 -3.63 -18.25 35.04
C LYS A 49 -4.33 -17.22 34.14
N LYS A 50 -3.75 -16.02 34.00
CA LYS A 50 -4.30 -14.97 33.14
C LYS A 50 -4.09 -15.30 31.66
N ILE A 51 -2.93 -15.85 31.29
CA ILE A 51 -2.67 -16.32 29.92
C ILE A 51 -3.70 -17.39 29.52
N LYS A 52 -3.93 -18.39 30.38
CA LYS A 52 -4.94 -19.43 30.15
C LYS A 52 -6.34 -18.84 29.94
N THR A 53 -6.71 -17.85 30.74
CA THR A 53 -8.02 -17.19 30.65
C THR A 53 -8.14 -16.37 29.36
N PHE A 54 -7.07 -15.68 28.96
CA PHE A 54 -7.01 -14.94 27.71
C PHE A 54 -7.13 -15.83 26.47
N ILE A 55 -6.43 -16.97 26.43
CA ILE A 55 -6.55 -17.95 25.33
C ILE A 55 -7.99 -18.47 25.26
N LYS A 56 -8.59 -18.80 26.42
CA LYS A 56 -9.97 -19.29 26.48
C LYS A 56 -10.96 -18.25 25.94
N TYR A 57 -10.86 -16.99 26.38
CA TYR A 57 -11.82 -15.95 25.99
C TYR A 57 -11.59 -15.39 24.58
N SER A 58 -10.40 -15.58 24.01
CA SER A 58 -10.14 -15.33 22.59
C SER A 58 -10.54 -16.51 21.68
N TYR A 59 -11.09 -17.60 22.24
CA TYR A 59 -11.41 -18.84 21.52
C TYR A 59 -10.20 -19.41 20.75
N GLY A 60 -8.99 -19.16 21.24
CA GLY A 60 -7.75 -19.55 20.58
C GLY A 60 -7.54 -18.89 19.20
N ASN A 61 -8.26 -17.81 18.88
CA ASN A 61 -8.11 -17.09 17.62
C ASN A 61 -6.82 -16.26 17.63
N THR A 62 -5.86 -16.65 16.78
CA THR A 62 -4.54 -16.02 16.68
C THR A 62 -4.60 -14.53 16.36
N LEU A 63 -5.53 -14.09 15.50
CA LEU A 63 -5.67 -12.67 15.15
C LEU A 63 -6.10 -11.83 16.35
N ILE A 64 -7.12 -12.28 17.10
CA ILE A 64 -7.56 -11.62 18.34
C ILE A 64 -6.40 -11.56 19.33
N MET A 65 -5.69 -12.68 19.51
CA MET A 65 -4.59 -12.78 20.46
C MET A 65 -3.48 -11.79 20.13
N VAL A 66 -3.02 -11.76 18.87
CA VAL A 66 -1.97 -10.86 18.40
C VAL A 66 -2.35 -9.40 18.58
N ILE A 67 -3.59 -9.02 18.23
CA ILE A 67 -4.04 -7.62 18.32
C ILE A 67 -4.07 -7.16 19.77
N TYR A 68 -4.56 -7.98 20.69
CA TYR A 68 -4.57 -7.62 22.09
C TYR A 68 -3.18 -7.55 22.69
N LEU A 69 -2.28 -8.47 22.34
CA LEU A 69 -0.88 -8.39 22.75
C LEU A 69 -0.25 -7.07 22.27
N LEU A 70 -0.44 -6.70 21.00
CA LEU A 70 0.03 -5.42 20.47
C LEU A 70 -0.53 -4.22 21.25
N ARG A 71 -1.81 -4.23 21.64
CA ARG A 71 -2.41 -3.15 22.45
C ARG A 71 -1.82 -3.11 23.87
N ILE A 72 -1.53 -4.25 24.47
CA ILE A 72 -0.90 -4.33 25.80
C ILE A 72 0.52 -3.75 25.72
N TYR A 73 1.30 -4.16 24.73
CA TYR A 73 2.69 -3.72 24.59
C TYR A 73 2.84 -2.27 24.10
N ASP A 74 1.85 -1.73 23.39
CA ASP A 74 1.75 -0.29 23.11
C ASP A 74 1.30 0.53 24.34
N GLY A 75 1.03 -0.10 25.48
CA GLY A 75 0.60 0.56 26.72
C GLY A 75 -0.84 1.08 26.69
N LEU A 76 -1.66 0.61 25.75
CA LEU A 76 -3.06 1.05 25.58
C LEU A 76 -4.04 0.33 26.51
N THR A 77 -3.67 -0.84 27.02
CA THR A 77 -4.50 -1.66 27.91
C THR A 77 -3.65 -2.61 28.74
N THR A 78 -4.25 -3.27 29.73
CA THR A 78 -3.64 -4.33 30.53
C THR A 78 -4.27 -5.67 30.21
N LEU A 79 -3.58 -6.78 30.52
CA LEU A 79 -4.14 -8.13 30.31
C LEU A 79 -5.45 -8.36 31.07
N ASP A 80 -5.58 -7.78 32.28
CA ASP A 80 -6.82 -7.85 33.07
C ASP A 80 -7.99 -7.19 32.35
N ASN A 81 -7.79 -5.96 31.87
CA ASN A 81 -8.82 -5.24 31.10
C ASN A 81 -9.20 -5.99 29.83
N VAL A 82 -8.23 -6.65 29.18
CA VAL A 82 -8.49 -7.47 27.98
C VAL A 82 -9.35 -8.69 28.31
N ILE A 83 -9.07 -9.38 29.42
CA ILE A 83 -9.86 -10.53 29.87
C ILE A 83 -11.30 -10.09 30.18
N ASP A 84 -11.48 -8.98 30.88
CA ASP A 84 -12.79 -8.42 31.19
C ASP A 84 -13.55 -8.01 29.92
N GLU A 85 -12.85 -7.38 28.95
CA GLU A 85 -13.44 -7.03 27.65
C GLU A 85 -13.90 -8.27 26.88
N LEU A 86 -13.07 -9.31 26.78
CA LEU A 86 -13.38 -10.54 26.05
C LEU A 86 -14.49 -11.35 26.70
N GLN A 87 -14.64 -11.28 28.02
CA GLN A 87 -15.69 -12.00 28.75
C GLN A 87 -17.10 -11.58 28.32
N VAL A 88 -17.31 -10.31 27.96
CA VAL A 88 -18.60 -9.79 27.48
C VAL A 88 -19.05 -10.47 26.19
N TYR A 89 -18.12 -11.04 25.43
CA TYR A 89 -18.34 -11.62 24.12
C TYR A 89 -18.62 -13.13 24.14
N GLN A 90 -18.68 -13.80 25.30
CA GLN A 90 -18.75 -15.27 25.46
C GLN A 90 -19.87 -16.05 24.70
N ASN A 91 -20.78 -15.39 23.95
CA ASN A 91 -21.96 -16.03 23.35
C ASN A 91 -22.18 -15.78 21.83
N LYS A 92 -21.22 -15.24 21.07
CA LYS A 92 -21.43 -14.82 19.65
C LYS A 92 -20.25 -15.03 18.68
N GLU A 93 -19.69 -16.24 18.55
CA GLU A 93 -18.38 -16.52 17.93
C GLU A 93 -17.96 -15.71 16.67
N ILE A 94 -18.83 -15.50 15.68
CA ILE A 94 -18.43 -14.91 14.38
C ILE A 94 -18.61 -13.39 14.32
N ASP A 95 -19.64 -12.83 14.96
CA ASP A 95 -19.86 -11.37 15.00
C ASP A 95 -18.84 -10.66 15.91
N ILE A 96 -18.28 -11.37 16.89
CA ILE A 96 -17.29 -10.85 17.85
C ILE A 96 -16.01 -10.38 17.16
N ILE A 97 -15.46 -11.19 16.24
CA ILE A 97 -14.18 -10.86 15.60
C ILE A 97 -14.35 -9.57 14.79
N ALA A 98 -15.42 -9.47 14.00
CA ALA A 98 -15.69 -8.29 13.21
C ALA A 98 -15.92 -7.05 14.10
N ASP A 99 -16.81 -7.12 15.08
CA ASP A 99 -17.08 -6.01 16.01
C ASP A 99 -15.85 -5.59 16.83
N PHE A 100 -15.04 -6.56 17.23
CA PHE A 100 -13.78 -6.33 17.93
C PHE A 100 -12.79 -5.57 17.02
N MET A 101 -12.52 -6.10 15.82
CA MET A 101 -11.65 -5.46 14.82
C MET A 101 -12.11 -4.03 14.52
N TYR A 102 -13.42 -3.82 14.35
CA TYR A 102 -14.02 -2.52 14.06
C TYR A 102 -13.76 -1.49 15.15
N LYS A 103 -14.19 -1.78 16.39
CA LYS A 103 -14.18 -0.78 17.46
C LYS A 103 -12.81 -0.57 18.08
N LYS A 104 -11.99 -1.63 18.15
CA LYS A 104 -10.80 -1.66 19.02
C LYS A 104 -9.48 -1.69 18.27
N THR A 105 -9.51 -1.93 16.97
CA THR A 105 -8.31 -1.93 16.12
C THR A 105 -8.38 -0.80 15.12
N PHE A 106 -9.43 -0.74 14.30
CA PHE A 106 -9.49 0.22 13.20
C PHE A 106 -9.70 1.65 13.67
N GLU A 107 -10.72 1.91 14.49
CA GLU A 107 -10.96 3.27 14.99
C GLU A 107 -9.84 3.80 15.88
N SER A 108 -9.26 2.96 16.75
CA SER A 108 -8.18 3.40 17.64
C SER A 108 -6.92 3.73 16.85
N THR A 109 -6.52 2.87 15.92
CA THR A 109 -5.33 3.08 15.08
C THR A 109 -5.46 4.35 14.25
N ILE A 110 -6.64 4.61 13.65
CA ILE A 110 -6.89 5.86 12.92
C ILE A 110 -6.74 7.06 13.85
N LYS A 111 -7.37 7.03 15.03
CA LYS A 111 -7.28 8.13 16.01
C LYS A 111 -5.87 8.34 16.55
N GLU A 112 -5.09 7.28 16.73
CA GLU A 112 -3.67 7.34 17.14
C GLU A 112 -2.83 8.06 16.09
N ILE A 113 -2.92 7.62 14.83
CA ILE A 113 -2.17 8.23 13.72
C ILE A 113 -2.61 9.69 13.49
N GLU A 114 -3.91 9.98 13.61
CA GLU A 114 -4.43 11.35 13.49
C GLU A 114 -3.91 12.28 14.60
N LYS A 115 -3.69 11.76 15.83
CA LYS A 115 -3.13 12.53 16.95
C LYS A 115 -1.65 12.85 16.76
N GLU A 116 -0.90 12.05 16.02
CA GLU A 116 0.50 12.29 15.70
C GLU A 116 0.70 13.51 14.78
N GLY A 117 -0.39 14.03 14.18
CA GLY A 117 -0.39 15.32 13.48
C GLY A 117 0.23 15.28 12.08
N TYR A 118 0.31 14.10 11.46
CA TYR A 118 0.79 13.97 10.08
C TYR A 118 -0.14 14.66 9.08
N ASN A 119 0.44 15.21 8.00
CA ASN A 119 -0.32 15.88 6.94
C ASN A 119 -0.88 14.88 5.90
N ILE A 120 -1.26 13.68 6.35
CA ILE A 120 -1.74 12.60 5.49
C ILE A 120 -3.04 12.06 6.10
N ASP A 121 -4.12 12.13 5.32
CA ASP A 121 -5.42 11.64 5.73
C ASP A 121 -5.50 10.10 5.61
N VAL A 122 -5.43 9.42 6.75
CA VAL A 122 -5.55 7.96 6.85
C VAL A 122 -6.87 7.45 6.28
N LYS A 123 -7.98 8.17 6.47
CA LYS A 123 -9.29 7.77 5.94
C LYS A 123 -9.27 7.84 4.41
N LYS A 124 -8.61 8.84 3.83
CA LYS A 124 -8.40 8.92 2.37
C LYS A 124 -7.58 7.74 1.85
N ILE A 125 -6.53 7.30 2.56
CA ILE A 125 -5.77 6.09 2.21
C ILE A 125 -6.71 4.88 2.11
N LEU A 126 -7.48 4.61 3.18
CA LEU A 126 -8.36 3.45 3.23
C LEU A 126 -9.46 3.49 2.16
N ARG A 127 -10.00 4.68 1.85
CA ARG A 127 -10.97 4.87 0.76
C ARG A 127 -10.35 4.59 -0.61
N ILE A 128 -9.12 5.03 -0.86
CA ILE A 128 -8.42 4.73 -2.11
C ILE A 128 -8.23 3.23 -2.25
N LEU A 129 -7.73 2.55 -1.21
CA LEU A 129 -7.54 1.10 -1.24
C LEU A 129 -8.86 0.34 -1.52
N LEU A 130 -9.97 0.79 -0.93
CA LEU A 130 -11.29 0.21 -1.19
C LEU A 130 -11.72 0.37 -2.66
N LEU A 131 -11.57 1.57 -3.22
CA LEU A 131 -12.04 1.89 -4.58
C LEU A 131 -11.09 1.38 -5.66
N TYR A 132 -9.82 1.17 -5.34
CA TYR A 132 -8.84 0.67 -6.29
C TYR A 132 -9.14 -0.80 -6.69
N LYS A 133 -9.82 -1.57 -5.82
CA LYS A 133 -10.31 -2.96 -6.06
C LYS A 133 -9.24 -4.03 -6.33
N GLU A 134 -7.96 -3.65 -6.39
CA GLU A 134 -6.80 -4.51 -6.57
C GLU A 134 -5.65 -3.98 -5.71
N GLY A 135 -4.56 -4.74 -5.59
CA GLY A 135 -3.37 -4.27 -4.89
C GLY A 135 -2.76 -3.02 -5.54
N ILE A 136 -2.43 -2.03 -4.71
CA ILE A 136 -1.80 -0.79 -5.17
C ILE A 136 -0.35 -0.72 -4.68
N ASP A 137 0.57 -0.37 -5.57
CA ASP A 137 1.96 -0.13 -5.18
C ASP A 137 2.10 1.18 -4.39
N PHE A 138 3.20 1.30 -3.63
CA PHE A 138 3.48 2.48 -2.79
C PHE A 138 3.38 3.78 -3.57
N THR A 139 3.94 3.83 -4.78
CA THR A 139 4.09 5.06 -5.54
C THR A 139 2.79 5.50 -6.19
N SER A 140 2.00 4.55 -6.70
CA SER A 140 0.65 4.83 -7.17
C SER A 140 -0.24 5.39 -6.06
N LEU A 141 -0.15 4.82 -4.85
CA LEU A 141 -0.88 5.33 -3.70
C LEU A 141 -0.41 6.74 -3.31
N TRP A 142 0.90 6.97 -3.28
CA TRP A 142 1.50 8.27 -2.98
C TRP A 142 1.00 9.38 -3.93
N GLU A 143 0.94 9.10 -5.23
CA GLU A 143 0.46 10.06 -6.24
C GLU A 143 -1.04 10.35 -6.12
N LEU A 144 -1.87 9.32 -5.92
CA LEU A 144 -3.32 9.49 -5.74
C LEU A 144 -3.66 10.30 -4.48
N LEU A 145 -2.84 10.17 -3.44
CA LEU A 145 -3.00 10.96 -2.22
C LEU A 145 -2.59 12.42 -2.44
N GLY A 146 -1.65 12.68 -3.35
CA GLY A 146 -1.04 14.00 -3.54
C GLY A 146 -0.10 14.38 -2.38
N CYS A 147 0.48 13.38 -1.70
CA CYS A 147 1.34 13.61 -0.54
C CYS A 147 2.70 14.18 -0.94
N THR A 148 3.26 15.06 -0.11
CA THR A 148 4.61 15.61 -0.31
C THR A 148 5.70 14.83 0.43
N ASP A 149 5.34 14.11 1.50
CA ASP A 149 6.28 13.39 2.36
C ASP A 149 6.09 11.87 2.24
N ALA A 150 6.99 11.22 1.52
CA ALA A 150 7.00 9.77 1.34
C ALA A 150 7.31 9.02 2.65
N ARG A 151 8.11 9.59 3.55
CA ARG A 151 8.50 8.91 4.81
C ARG A 151 7.32 8.81 5.76
N GLN A 152 6.50 9.86 5.84
CA GLN A 152 5.26 9.83 6.61
C GLN A 152 4.30 8.78 6.06
N LEU A 153 4.15 8.69 4.74
CA LEU A 153 3.30 7.68 4.13
C LEU A 153 3.79 6.26 4.45
N GLU A 154 5.10 6.00 4.31
CA GLU A 154 5.69 4.70 4.61
C GLU A 154 5.49 4.29 6.08
N TYR A 155 5.71 5.23 7.00
CA TYR A 155 5.45 5.02 8.42
C TYR A 155 3.97 4.67 8.68
N ILE A 156 3.03 5.44 8.14
CA ILE A 156 1.59 5.19 8.28
C ILE A 156 1.22 3.81 7.72
N LEU A 157 1.69 3.47 6.52
CA LEU A 157 1.43 2.17 5.91
C LEU A 157 2.00 1.02 6.75
N SER A 158 3.20 1.18 7.31
CA SER A 158 3.79 0.17 8.20
C SER A 158 2.95 -0.07 9.46
N ARG A 159 2.39 1.00 10.05
CA ARG A 159 1.48 0.91 11.20
C ARG A 159 0.19 0.20 10.81
N LEU A 160 -0.42 0.57 9.68
CA LEU A 160 -1.64 -0.07 9.17
C LEU A 160 -1.42 -1.56 8.87
N VAL A 161 -0.25 -1.95 8.35
CA VAL A 161 0.14 -3.36 8.14
C VAL A 161 0.29 -4.08 9.47
N THR A 162 1.02 -3.49 10.42
CA THR A 162 1.27 -4.08 11.75
C THR A 162 -0.04 -4.31 12.51
N LYS A 163 -1.05 -3.48 12.29
CA LYS A 163 -2.37 -3.57 12.91
C LYS A 163 -3.38 -4.38 12.08
N PHE A 164 -2.94 -5.08 11.02
CA PHE A 164 -3.78 -5.91 10.14
C PHE A 164 -4.98 -5.16 9.54
N ILE A 165 -4.82 -3.86 9.30
CA ILE A 165 -5.82 -3.04 8.61
C ILE A 165 -5.64 -3.17 7.10
N ILE A 166 -4.37 -3.20 6.68
CA ILE A 166 -3.97 -3.44 5.31
C ILE A 166 -2.98 -4.60 5.27
N VAL A 167 -2.86 -5.26 4.13
CA VAL A 167 -1.90 -6.35 3.88
C VAL A 167 -0.90 -5.87 2.84
N LYS A 168 0.38 -6.26 2.98
CA LYS A 168 1.42 -5.99 1.99
C LYS A 168 1.90 -7.30 1.37
N ASN A 169 1.50 -7.56 0.12
CA ASN A 169 1.86 -8.77 -0.62
C ASN A 169 2.62 -8.39 -1.89
N GLY A 170 3.81 -8.94 -2.09
CA GLY A 170 4.58 -8.73 -3.33
C GLY A 170 4.89 -7.26 -3.66
N GLY A 171 4.88 -6.35 -2.66
CA GLY A 171 5.08 -4.91 -2.85
C GLY A 171 3.79 -4.08 -3.00
N TYR A 172 2.63 -4.74 -3.06
CA TYR A 172 1.32 -4.10 -3.19
C TYR A 172 0.59 -4.06 -1.85
N TYR A 173 -0.20 -3.01 -1.64
CA TYR A 173 -1.03 -2.79 -0.46
C TYR A 173 -2.49 -3.04 -0.79
N GLU A 174 -3.18 -3.78 0.07
CA GLU A 174 -4.60 -4.12 -0.05
C GLU A 174 -5.31 -3.95 1.30
N LEU A 175 -6.61 -3.66 1.31
CA LEU A 175 -7.38 -3.73 2.56
C LEU A 175 -7.46 -5.18 3.02
N HIS A 176 -7.29 -5.37 4.34
CA HIS A 176 -7.70 -6.64 4.93
C HIS A 176 -9.22 -6.78 4.83
N GLU A 177 -9.76 -7.97 4.61
CA GLU A 177 -11.21 -8.13 4.33
C GLU A 177 -12.11 -7.70 5.50
N PHE A 178 -11.62 -7.80 6.75
CA PHE A 178 -12.31 -7.21 7.90
C PHE A 178 -12.28 -5.68 7.83
N ALA A 179 -11.17 -5.06 7.39
CA ALA A 179 -11.10 -3.62 7.23
C ALA A 179 -12.00 -3.14 6.08
N GLU A 180 -12.15 -3.91 5.02
CA GLU A 180 -13.02 -3.56 3.89
C GLU A 180 -14.45 -3.25 4.33
N LYS A 181 -15.06 -4.17 5.10
CA LYS A 181 -16.40 -3.99 5.67
C LYS A 181 -16.50 -2.74 6.54
N PHE A 182 -15.46 -2.45 7.34
CA PHE A 182 -15.40 -1.24 8.16
C PHE A 182 -15.39 0.03 7.31
N VAL A 183 -14.53 0.08 6.30
CA VAL A 183 -14.40 1.26 5.43
C VAL A 183 -15.73 1.51 4.72
N ILE A 184 -16.39 0.47 4.23
CA ILE A 184 -17.72 0.55 3.61
C ILE A 184 -18.75 1.15 4.59
N LEU A 185 -18.84 0.62 5.81
CA LEU A 185 -19.90 1.01 6.75
C LEU A 185 -19.69 2.37 7.42
N LYS A 186 -18.43 2.79 7.63
CA LYS A 186 -18.09 3.93 8.50
C LYS A 186 -17.33 5.04 7.81
N LEU A 187 -16.59 4.74 6.75
CA LEU A 187 -15.70 5.69 6.10
C LEU A 187 -16.14 6.06 4.68
N LEU A 188 -17.17 5.46 4.12
CA LEU A 188 -17.68 5.88 2.81
C LEU A 188 -18.05 7.37 2.85
N PRO A 189 -17.47 8.19 1.95
CA PRO A 189 -17.84 9.58 1.83
C PRO A 189 -19.23 9.72 1.19
N ASP A 190 -19.73 10.96 1.14
CA ASP A 190 -20.97 11.23 0.40
C ASP A 190 -20.83 10.89 -1.10
N GLN A 191 -21.97 10.82 -1.80
CA GLN A 191 -21.99 10.40 -3.21
C GLN A 191 -21.18 11.32 -4.14
N ILE A 192 -21.00 12.60 -3.79
CA ILE A 192 -20.28 13.57 -4.62
C ILE A 192 -18.78 13.33 -4.46
N GLU A 193 -18.29 13.26 -3.23
CA GLU A 193 -16.90 12.95 -2.92
C GLU A 193 -16.50 11.57 -3.44
N LEU A 194 -17.38 10.57 -3.28
CA LEU A 194 -17.16 9.21 -3.77
C LEU A 194 -16.93 9.20 -5.29
N LYS A 195 -17.82 9.86 -6.05
CA LYS A 195 -17.70 9.96 -7.52
C LYS A 195 -16.42 10.68 -7.95
N LYS A 196 -16.03 11.74 -7.25
CA LYS A 196 -14.79 12.46 -7.53
C LYS A 196 -13.56 11.56 -7.32
N LEU A 197 -13.53 10.82 -6.21
CA LEU A 197 -12.43 9.93 -5.88
C LEU A 197 -12.34 8.77 -6.86
N ASP A 198 -13.47 8.15 -7.20
CA ASP A 198 -13.57 7.09 -8.19
C ASP A 198 -13.11 7.57 -9.58
N SER A 199 -13.55 8.75 -10.03
CA SER A 199 -13.06 9.37 -11.26
C SER A 199 -11.55 9.58 -11.23
N THR A 200 -11.02 10.13 -10.13
CA THR A 200 -9.57 10.37 -9.99
C THR A 200 -8.77 9.08 -10.10
N ILE A 201 -9.25 8.00 -9.48
CA ILE A 201 -8.62 6.68 -9.55
C ILE A 201 -8.69 6.11 -10.98
N ASN A 202 -9.85 6.21 -11.62
CA ASN A 202 -10.04 5.71 -12.98
C ASN A 202 -9.19 6.48 -14.00
N ASP A 203 -9.14 7.81 -13.90
CA ASP A 203 -8.30 8.67 -14.73
C ASP A 203 -6.82 8.33 -14.56
N TYR A 204 -6.39 8.07 -13.32
CA TYR A 204 -5.02 7.62 -13.03
C TYR A 204 -4.71 6.26 -13.67
N LYS A 205 -5.61 5.28 -13.53
CA LYS A 205 -5.45 3.95 -14.16
C LYS A 205 -5.41 4.05 -15.69
N LEU A 206 -6.26 4.89 -16.28
CA LEU A 206 -6.26 5.13 -17.72
C LEU A 206 -4.93 5.75 -18.18
N LYS A 207 -4.42 6.76 -17.47
CA LYS A 207 -3.12 7.39 -17.78
C LYS A 207 -1.97 6.37 -17.77
N ILE A 208 -1.95 5.45 -16.81
CA ILE A 208 -0.95 4.35 -16.78
C ILE A 208 -1.10 3.46 -18.01
N LYS A 209 -2.32 3.00 -18.31
CA LYS A 209 -2.60 2.13 -19.46
C LYS A 209 -2.19 2.77 -20.78
N GLU A 210 -2.49 4.05 -20.97
CA GLU A 210 -2.09 4.82 -22.14
C GLU A 210 -0.58 4.94 -22.26
N SER A 211 0.12 5.23 -21.15
CA SER A 211 1.58 5.35 -21.15
C SER A 211 2.25 4.01 -21.50
N LEU A 212 1.77 2.91 -20.92
CA LEU A 212 2.25 1.55 -21.23
C LEU A 212 1.97 1.19 -22.70
N LYS A 213 0.76 1.46 -23.17
CA LYS A 213 0.37 1.18 -24.56
C LYS A 213 1.26 1.93 -25.55
N SER A 214 1.47 3.22 -25.34
CA SER A 214 2.36 4.05 -26.17
C SER A 214 3.79 3.49 -26.18
N LEU A 215 4.34 3.13 -25.01
CA LEU A 215 5.67 2.52 -24.92
C LEU A 215 5.78 1.22 -25.71
N TYR A 216 4.79 0.32 -25.59
CA TYR A 216 4.82 -0.98 -26.28
C TYR A 216 4.58 -0.87 -27.78
N GLU A 217 3.69 0.01 -28.22
CA GLU A 217 3.47 0.29 -29.64
C GLU A 217 4.73 0.86 -30.28
N ASP A 218 5.40 1.82 -29.62
CA ASP A 218 6.66 2.39 -30.13
C ASP A 218 7.81 1.40 -30.08
N LYS A 219 7.89 0.55 -29.05
CA LYS A 219 8.86 -0.56 -29.01
C LYS A 219 8.71 -1.47 -30.23
N ALA A 220 7.48 -1.81 -30.60
CA ALA A 220 7.20 -2.68 -31.76
C ALA A 220 7.47 -1.98 -33.11
N ASN A 221 7.19 -0.68 -33.20
CA ASN A 221 7.29 0.08 -34.45
C ASN A 221 8.70 0.64 -34.72
N TYR A 222 9.53 0.83 -33.68
CA TYR A 222 10.86 1.41 -33.81
C TYR A 222 11.94 0.43 -33.33
N SER A 223 12.57 -0.28 -34.28
CA SER A 223 13.61 -1.29 -34.02
C SER A 223 14.85 -0.76 -33.27
N LYS A 224 15.06 0.56 -33.23
CA LYS A 224 16.14 1.19 -32.44
C LYS A 224 15.78 1.36 -30.96
N LEU A 225 14.49 1.33 -30.62
CA LEU A 225 13.98 1.55 -29.27
C LEU A 225 14.04 0.27 -28.43
N GLU A 226 13.81 -0.88 -29.08
CA GLU A 226 13.86 -2.21 -28.47
C GLU A 226 15.17 -2.50 -27.70
N PRO A 227 16.38 -2.36 -28.29
CA PRO A 227 17.64 -2.59 -27.56
C PRO A 227 17.86 -1.59 -26.41
N ILE A 228 17.36 -0.35 -26.55
CA ILE A 228 17.47 0.66 -25.49
C ILE A 228 16.60 0.25 -24.30
N LEU A 229 15.35 -0.16 -24.54
CA LEU A 229 14.43 -0.60 -23.48
C LEU A 229 14.86 -1.94 -22.86
N ASP A 230 15.41 -2.85 -23.66
CA ASP A 230 15.93 -4.13 -23.17
C ASP A 230 17.18 -3.93 -22.31
N ASP A 231 18.01 -2.93 -22.59
CA ASP A 231 19.11 -2.49 -21.73
C ASP A 231 18.64 -1.87 -20.40
N TRP A 232 17.36 -1.46 -20.30
CA TRP A 232 16.82 -0.85 -19.07
C TRP A 232 16.33 -1.92 -18.08
N LYS A 233 16.10 -3.16 -18.53
CA LYS A 233 15.75 -4.35 -17.72
C LYS A 233 14.86 -4.03 -16.50
N ALA A 234 13.62 -3.60 -16.73
CA ALA A 234 12.65 -3.49 -15.65
C ALA A 234 12.48 -4.85 -14.96
N VAL A 235 12.74 -4.90 -13.65
CA VAL A 235 12.63 -6.12 -12.84
C VAL A 235 11.22 -6.22 -12.26
N THR A 236 10.55 -5.09 -12.07
CA THR A 236 9.21 -4.99 -11.49
C THR A 236 8.20 -4.28 -12.39
N GLU A 237 6.91 -4.52 -12.16
CA GLU A 237 5.84 -3.80 -12.86
C GLU A 237 5.88 -2.29 -12.57
N ALA A 238 6.19 -1.90 -11.32
CA ALA A 238 6.35 -0.51 -10.92
C ALA A 238 7.43 0.22 -11.75
N GLU A 239 8.56 -0.44 -12.03
CA GLU A 239 9.61 0.10 -12.89
C GLU A 239 9.18 0.21 -14.35
N THR A 240 8.43 -0.77 -14.83
CA THR A 240 7.87 -0.75 -16.19
C THR A 240 6.94 0.45 -16.36
N ILE A 241 6.09 0.72 -15.36
CA ILE A 241 5.21 1.90 -15.34
C ILE A 241 6.04 3.20 -15.28
N ALA A 242 7.08 3.25 -14.44
CA ALA A 242 7.94 4.43 -14.32
C ALA A 242 8.62 4.77 -15.66
N ILE A 243 9.16 3.77 -16.34
CA ILE A 243 9.77 3.90 -17.67
C ILE A 243 8.75 4.41 -18.68
N ALA A 244 7.55 3.83 -18.72
CA ALA A 244 6.49 4.23 -19.63
C ALA A 244 6.07 5.69 -19.41
N GLN A 245 5.95 6.11 -18.16
CA GLN A 245 5.61 7.49 -17.83
C GLN A 245 6.74 8.47 -18.17
N ALA A 246 8.00 8.11 -17.91
CA ALA A 246 9.16 8.92 -18.32
C ALA A 246 9.19 9.11 -19.84
N TYR A 247 8.90 8.04 -20.59
CA TYR A 247 8.81 8.07 -22.04
C TYR A 247 7.68 8.98 -22.54
N SER A 248 6.46 8.83 -22.01
CA SER A 248 5.35 9.70 -22.37
C SER A 248 5.58 11.16 -21.97
N GLU A 249 6.25 11.42 -20.85
CA GLU A 249 6.59 12.78 -20.44
C GLU A 249 7.66 13.39 -21.37
N TYR A 250 8.65 12.60 -21.79
CA TYR A 250 9.63 13.03 -22.79
C TYR A 250 8.96 13.53 -24.08
N GLU A 251 8.00 12.77 -24.61
CA GLU A 251 7.26 13.14 -25.82
C GLU A 251 6.49 14.45 -25.65
N LYS A 252 5.77 14.61 -24.53
CA LYS A 252 5.04 15.83 -24.20
C LYS A 252 5.96 17.04 -24.12
N VAL A 253 7.11 16.89 -23.48
CA VAL A 253 8.08 18.00 -23.30
C VAL A 253 8.69 18.39 -24.63
N LYS A 254 9.06 17.43 -25.48
CA LYS A 254 9.53 17.69 -26.84
C LYS A 254 8.53 18.55 -27.62
N LEU A 255 7.25 18.17 -27.62
CA LEU A 255 6.18 18.93 -28.28
C LEU A 255 5.99 20.34 -27.67
N LYS A 256 6.05 20.49 -26.35
CA LYS A 256 5.96 21.79 -25.66
C LYS A 256 7.13 22.71 -26.01
N LEU A 257 8.34 22.18 -26.12
CA LEU A 257 9.54 22.92 -26.49
C LEU A 257 9.51 23.35 -27.96
N GLU A 258 9.07 22.49 -28.87
CA GLU A 258 8.88 22.83 -30.28
C GLU A 258 7.89 23.99 -30.48
N ARG A 259 6.82 24.04 -29.66
CA ARG A 259 5.83 25.13 -29.65
C ARG A 259 6.33 26.42 -28.98
N SER A 260 7.39 26.33 -28.17
CA SER A 260 7.90 27.44 -27.36
C SER A 260 9.22 28.02 -27.87
N ARG A 261 9.65 27.63 -29.10
CA ARG A 261 10.98 27.88 -29.69
C ARG A 261 11.55 29.29 -29.54
N ASN A 262 10.72 30.32 -29.35
CA ASN A 262 11.15 31.73 -29.31
C ASN A 262 10.90 32.43 -27.96
N ASN A 263 10.40 31.74 -26.93
CA ASN A 263 10.10 32.36 -25.64
C ASN A 263 10.92 31.70 -24.51
N LYS A 264 12.02 32.36 -24.12
CA LYS A 264 12.96 31.88 -23.09
C LYS A 264 12.29 31.62 -21.74
N ASP A 265 11.32 32.43 -21.34
CA ASP A 265 10.60 32.27 -20.07
C ASP A 265 9.68 31.03 -20.10
N ARG A 266 9.00 30.78 -21.23
CA ARG A 266 8.21 29.56 -21.43
C ARG A 266 9.07 28.30 -21.50
N ILE A 267 10.24 28.37 -22.14
CA ILE A 267 11.18 27.25 -22.14
C ILE A 267 11.63 26.94 -20.70
N LYS A 268 11.97 27.97 -19.92
CA LYS A 268 12.36 27.82 -18.52
C LYS A 268 11.24 27.25 -17.64
N SER A 269 9.99 27.67 -17.86
CA SER A 269 8.84 27.13 -17.12
C SER A 269 8.59 25.65 -17.46
N VAL A 270 8.61 25.29 -18.74
CA VAL A 270 8.46 23.89 -19.19
C VAL A 270 9.53 23.01 -18.55
N LEU A 271 10.79 23.46 -18.52
CA LEU A 271 11.88 22.70 -17.91
C LEU A 271 11.73 22.52 -16.39
N LEU A 272 11.24 23.54 -15.68
CA LEU A 272 10.97 23.45 -14.25
C LEU A 272 9.86 22.44 -13.95
N GLU A 273 8.78 22.47 -14.74
CA GLU A 273 7.68 21.50 -14.67
C GLU A 273 8.19 20.08 -14.93
N THR A 274 8.95 19.88 -16.01
CA THR A 274 9.55 18.58 -16.37
C THR A 274 10.43 18.05 -15.25
N LYS A 275 11.30 18.89 -14.68
CA LYS A 275 12.18 18.47 -13.59
C LYS A 275 11.40 18.02 -12.35
N ALA A 276 10.28 18.69 -12.05
CA ALA A 276 9.41 18.28 -10.95
C ALA A 276 8.72 16.94 -11.24
N GLU A 277 8.26 16.71 -12.48
CA GLU A 277 7.57 15.47 -12.85
C GLU A 277 8.53 14.27 -12.90
N PHE A 278 9.71 14.42 -13.49
CA PHE A 278 10.73 13.37 -13.49
C PHE A 278 11.18 13.00 -12.07
N LYS A 279 11.22 13.95 -11.13
CA LYS A 279 11.50 13.65 -9.72
C LYS A 279 10.44 12.77 -9.07
N LYS A 280 9.16 12.88 -9.48
CA LYS A 280 8.09 11.98 -9.02
C LYS A 280 8.24 10.59 -9.63
N ILE A 281 8.57 10.52 -10.92
CA ILE A 281 8.80 9.26 -11.62
C ILE A 281 10.02 8.52 -11.06
N GLU A 282 11.09 9.24 -10.71
CA GLU A 282 12.27 8.67 -10.04
C GLU A 282 11.92 8.01 -8.70
N ALA A 283 10.95 8.56 -7.95
CA ALA A 283 10.50 7.97 -6.69
C ALA A 283 9.75 6.62 -6.87
N ARG A 284 9.48 6.19 -8.11
CA ARG A 284 8.84 4.91 -8.44
C ARG A 284 9.82 3.72 -8.49
N SER A 285 11.11 3.97 -8.73
CA SER A 285 12.10 2.91 -8.91
C SER A 285 13.11 2.89 -7.78
N TYR A 286 13.37 1.70 -7.24
CA TYR A 286 14.47 1.46 -6.28
C TYR A 286 15.84 1.46 -6.95
N HIS A 287 15.90 1.37 -8.29
CA HIS A 287 17.14 1.25 -9.04
C HIS A 287 17.70 2.60 -9.49
N HIS A 288 19.02 2.75 -9.30
CA HIS A 288 19.84 3.84 -9.83
C HIS A 288 19.76 4.03 -11.36
N ILE A 289 19.07 3.16 -12.10
CA ILE A 289 18.94 3.21 -13.57
C ILE A 289 18.28 4.52 -14.02
N LEU A 290 17.21 4.98 -13.34
CA LEU A 290 16.59 6.28 -13.67
C LEU A 290 17.52 7.46 -13.34
N ASN A 291 18.34 7.36 -12.29
CA ASN A 291 19.33 8.38 -11.93
C ASN A 291 20.52 8.43 -12.90
N PHE A 292 21.03 7.26 -13.34
CA PHE A 292 22.19 7.14 -14.25
C PHE A 292 21.82 7.50 -15.69
N LYS A 293 20.62 7.11 -16.14
CA LYS A 293 20.14 7.39 -17.51
C LYS A 293 19.36 8.69 -17.63
N LYS A 294 19.23 9.43 -16.52
CA LYS A 294 18.86 10.85 -16.50
C LYS A 294 19.70 11.61 -17.52
N GLU A 295 21.00 11.45 -17.50
CA GLU A 295 21.87 12.16 -18.43
C GLU A 295 21.56 11.81 -19.89
N GLU A 296 21.16 10.59 -20.22
CA GLU A 296 20.75 10.17 -21.58
C GLU A 296 19.37 10.70 -21.98
N PHE A 297 18.42 10.83 -21.04
CA PHE A 297 17.12 11.47 -21.28
C PHE A 297 17.22 12.99 -21.39
N TYR A 298 18.09 13.60 -20.58
CA TYR A 298 18.30 15.04 -20.52
C TYR A 298 19.29 15.54 -21.59
N LEU A 299 20.22 14.70 -22.08
CA LEU A 299 21.19 15.05 -23.14
C LEU A 299 20.51 15.59 -24.42
N PRO A 300 19.47 14.93 -24.96
CA PRO A 300 18.73 15.44 -26.11
C PRO A 300 18.12 16.82 -25.85
N PHE A 301 17.64 17.09 -24.63
CA PHE A 301 17.10 18.39 -24.24
C PHE A 301 18.19 19.46 -24.13
N TYR A 302 19.34 19.14 -23.53
CA TYR A 302 20.50 20.04 -23.46
C TYR A 302 21.12 20.30 -24.84
N MET A 303 21.14 19.31 -25.73
CA MET A 303 21.60 19.47 -27.12
C MET A 303 20.64 20.35 -27.95
N GLN A 304 19.31 20.22 -27.76
CA GLN A 304 18.34 21.14 -28.36
C GLN A 304 18.49 22.57 -27.81
N MET A 305 18.87 22.76 -26.55
CA MET A 305 19.19 24.08 -25.99
C MET A 305 20.44 24.71 -26.60
N GLY A 306 21.46 23.91 -26.96
CA GLY A 306 22.65 24.40 -27.67
C GLY A 306 22.32 25.06 -29.03
N LEU A 307 21.26 24.59 -29.69
CA LEU A 307 20.77 25.15 -30.96
C LEU A 307 19.86 26.38 -30.79
N VAL A 308 19.22 26.56 -29.63
CA VAL A 308 18.30 27.69 -29.36
C VAL A 308 19.02 28.89 -28.70
N ILE A 309 20.19 28.68 -28.07
CA ILE A 309 20.99 29.75 -27.46
C ILE A 309 21.99 30.38 -28.46
N GLN A 310 22.21 29.76 -29.62
CA GLN A 310 23.15 30.24 -30.65
C GLN A 310 22.51 31.01 -31.83
N ASN A 311 21.21 31.32 -31.80
CA ASN A 311 20.57 32.20 -32.79
C ASN A 311 19.93 33.43 -32.14
#